data_AF-A0A067K853-F1
#
_entry.id   AF-A0A067K853-F1
#
_cell.length_a   1.000
_cell.length_b   1.000
_cell.length_c   1.000
_cell.angle_alpha   90.00
_cell.angle_beta   90.00
_cell.angle_gamma   90.00
#
_symmetry.space_group_name_H-M   'P 1'
#
loop_
_entity.id
_entity.type
_entity.pdbx_description
1 polymer ?
#
loop_
_entity_poly.entity_id
_entity_poly.type
_entity_poly.pdbx_seq_one_letter_code
_entity_poly.pdbx_strand_id
1 'polypeptide(L)'
;MEQHCKLLPDDDSQTSRPKFWAVARKIQWPVFGILVIYVVTLSIFPGFIAESLESKLLRDWYPVLLITVYNVSDFIGKSLTATYVLKSINKATWACILRLLFYPLFAACLHGPKWLRTEMPVVVLTFMLGATNGYLTSVIMILTPKTVPVSEAELSAIVLVVFLGLGLVCGSVLGWFWIV
;
A
#
# COMPACT_ATOMS: atom_id res chain seq x y z
N MET A 1 38.27 10.27 -49.02
CA MET A 1 36.85 10.23 -48.59
C MET A 1 36.76 10.24 -47.05
N GLU A 2 37.55 11.06 -46.37
CA GLU A 2 37.64 11.13 -44.89
C GLU A 2 37.05 12.43 -44.31
N GLN A 3 36.32 13.20 -45.11
CA GLN A 3 35.76 14.50 -44.70
C GLN A 3 34.25 14.48 -44.45
N HIS A 4 33.59 13.32 -44.55
CA HIS A 4 32.16 13.18 -44.22
C HIS A 4 31.90 12.70 -42.78
N CYS A 5 32.95 12.56 -41.96
CA CYS A 5 32.86 12.15 -40.56
C CYS A 5 33.00 13.34 -39.59
N LYS A 6 32.43 14.51 -39.92
CA LYS A 6 32.58 15.72 -39.07
C LYS A 6 31.39 16.67 -38.96
N LEU A 7 30.20 16.33 -39.45
CA LEU A 7 29.06 17.25 -39.42
C LEU A 7 27.73 16.57 -39.08
N LEU A 8 27.67 15.88 -37.94
CA LEU A 8 26.45 15.94 -37.14
C LEU A 8 26.84 16.57 -35.81
N PRO A 9 26.27 17.75 -35.48
CA PRO A 9 26.50 18.36 -34.19
C PRO A 9 26.08 17.36 -33.11
N ASP A 10 26.94 17.28 -32.11
CA ASP A 10 26.66 16.77 -30.78
C ASP A 10 25.44 17.54 -30.25
N ASP A 11 24.24 17.09 -30.61
CA ASP A 11 23.02 17.50 -29.94
C ASP A 11 23.05 16.79 -28.58
N ASP A 12 23.88 17.34 -27.71
CA ASP A 12 23.83 17.22 -26.27
C ASP A 12 22.54 17.90 -25.79
N SER A 13 21.40 17.46 -26.34
CA SER A 13 20.11 17.62 -25.71
C SER A 13 20.21 16.84 -24.43
N GLN A 14 20.62 17.57 -23.39
CA GLN A 14 20.59 17.21 -21.99
C GLN A 14 19.30 16.45 -21.69
N THR A 15 19.30 15.15 -21.95
CA THR A 15 18.36 14.22 -21.39
C THR A 15 18.90 13.99 -20.00
N SER A 16 18.85 15.05 -19.17
CA SER A 16 19.23 15.00 -17.77
C SER A 16 18.45 13.86 -17.18
N ARG A 17 19.12 12.72 -16.95
CA ARG A 17 18.48 11.53 -16.40
C ARG A 17 17.66 12.01 -15.20
N PRO A 18 16.33 11.83 -15.20
CA PRO A 18 15.51 12.36 -14.13
C PRO A 18 16.06 11.80 -12.82
N LYS A 19 16.48 12.69 -11.92
CA LYS A 19 17.12 12.28 -10.68
C LYS A 19 16.04 11.59 -9.83
N PHE A 20 16.32 10.39 -9.32
CA PHE A 20 15.39 9.60 -8.49
C PHE A 20 14.69 10.46 -7.41
N TRP A 21 15.47 11.24 -6.68
CA TRP A 21 14.98 12.17 -5.66
C TRP A 21 14.09 13.29 -6.20
N ALA A 22 14.33 13.77 -7.41
CA ALA A 22 13.50 14.79 -8.04
C ALA A 22 12.12 14.22 -8.40
N VAL A 23 12.06 13.00 -8.92
CA VAL A 23 10.80 12.30 -9.20
C VAL A 23 10.06 11.97 -7.91
N ALA A 24 10.73 11.42 -6.91
CA ALA A 24 10.13 11.13 -5.60
C ALA A 24 9.48 12.38 -4.97
N ARG A 25 10.12 13.54 -5.08
CA ARG A 25 9.56 14.82 -4.60
C ARG A 25 8.33 15.27 -5.40
N LYS A 26 8.26 15.00 -6.71
CA LYS A 26 7.07 15.30 -7.53
C LYS A 26 5.86 14.46 -7.12
N ILE A 27 6.08 13.18 -6.80
CA ILE A 27 5.01 12.22 -6.44
C ILE A 27 4.93 11.96 -4.93
N GLN A 28 5.35 12.93 -4.10
CA GLN A 28 5.47 12.76 -2.65
C GLN A 28 4.17 12.31 -1.96
N TRP A 29 3.01 12.81 -2.41
CA TRP A 29 1.70 12.45 -1.84
C TRP A 29 1.29 11.00 -2.14
N PRO A 30 1.34 10.52 -3.40
CA PRO A 30 1.20 9.10 -3.72
C PRO A 30 2.18 8.19 -2.95
N VAL A 31 3.45 8.60 -2.89
CA VAL A 31 4.51 7.85 -2.20
C VAL A 31 4.20 7.70 -0.71
N PHE A 32 3.81 8.80 -0.06
CA PHE A 32 3.39 8.79 1.33
C PHE A 32 2.14 7.90 1.54
N GLY A 33 1.18 7.98 0.63
CA GLY A 33 -0.02 7.13 0.66
C GLY A 33 0.32 5.63 0.63
N ILE A 34 1.17 5.19 -0.30
CA ILE A 34 1.63 3.80 -0.35
C ILE A 34 2.37 3.40 0.92
N LEU A 35 3.27 4.26 1.42
CA LEU A 35 4.00 3.96 2.64
C LEU A 35 3.03 3.72 3.81
N VAL A 36 2.05 4.61 4.00
CA VAL A 36 1.02 4.46 5.05
C VAL A 36 0.18 3.21 4.86
N ILE A 37 -0.25 2.90 3.63
CA ILE A 37 -1.02 1.68 3.34
C ILE A 37 -0.27 0.45 3.85
N TYR A 38 0.99 0.30 3.47
CA TYR A 38 1.78 -0.89 3.79
C TYR A 38 2.25 -0.91 5.24
N VAL A 39 2.56 0.23 5.84
CA VAL A 39 2.86 0.33 7.28
C VAL A 39 1.69 -0.14 8.12
N VAL A 40 0.49 0.41 7.88
CA VAL A 40 -0.73 0.03 8.62
C VAL A 40 -1.00 -1.45 8.45
N THR A 41 -0.96 -1.91 7.20
CA THR A 41 -1.31 -3.29 6.85
C THR A 41 -0.34 -4.29 7.47
N LEU A 42 0.98 -4.09 7.34
CA LEU A 42 1.97 -5.03 7.88
C LEU A 42 2.09 -4.97 9.40
N SER A 43 1.73 -3.84 10.02
CA SER A 43 1.70 -3.76 11.48
C SER A 43 0.56 -4.57 12.09
N ILE A 44 -0.55 -4.76 11.37
CA ILE A 44 -1.74 -5.50 11.83
C ILE A 44 -1.73 -6.93 11.29
N PHE A 45 -1.28 -7.13 10.05
CA PHE A 45 -1.29 -8.42 9.37
C PHE A 45 0.14 -8.85 9.00
N PRO A 46 0.58 -10.09 9.27
CA PRO A 46 -0.14 -11.19 9.92
C PRO A 46 0.11 -11.30 11.43
N GLY A 47 1.11 -10.60 11.99
CA GLY A 47 1.61 -10.83 13.36
C GLY A 47 0.54 -10.70 14.44
N PHE A 48 -0.18 -9.57 14.46
CA PHE A 48 -1.27 -9.36 15.42
C PHE A 48 -2.43 -10.33 15.24
N ILE A 49 -2.76 -10.69 13.99
CA ILE A 49 -3.85 -11.63 13.70
C ILE A 49 -3.51 -13.05 14.20
N ALA A 50 -2.26 -13.48 14.04
CA ALA A 50 -1.82 -14.81 14.42
C ALA A 50 -1.69 -14.97 15.94
N GLU A 51 -1.25 -13.93 16.65
CA GLU A 51 -0.83 -14.05 18.05
C GLU A 51 -1.88 -13.57 19.06
N SER A 52 -2.67 -12.54 18.72
CA SER A 52 -3.55 -11.89 19.70
C SER A 52 -5.02 -12.32 19.62
N LEU A 53 -5.40 -13.14 18.62
CA LEU A 53 -6.79 -13.50 18.34
C LEU A 53 -7.02 -15.00 18.50
N GLU A 54 -7.12 -15.46 19.74
CA GLU A 54 -7.59 -16.81 20.06
C GLU A 54 -9.12 -16.84 20.16
N SER A 55 -9.75 -17.61 19.28
CA SER A 55 -11.19 -17.85 19.29
C SER A 55 -11.50 -19.22 19.88
N LYS A 56 -12.43 -19.30 20.84
CA LYS A 56 -12.80 -20.56 21.51
C LYS A 56 -13.41 -21.62 20.59
N LEU A 57 -13.97 -21.22 19.43
CA LEU A 57 -14.72 -22.10 18.54
C LEU A 57 -13.88 -22.59 17.35
N LEU A 58 -13.04 -21.73 16.78
CA LEU A 58 -12.19 -22.04 15.61
C LEU A 58 -10.73 -22.32 15.98
N ARG A 59 -10.31 -22.01 17.22
CA ARG A 59 -8.95 -22.25 17.76
C ARG A 59 -7.86 -21.88 16.74
N ASP A 60 -7.05 -22.84 16.33
CA ASP A 60 -5.89 -22.66 15.44
C ASP A 60 -6.27 -22.33 13.98
N TRP A 61 -7.53 -22.56 13.58
CA TRP A 61 -8.01 -22.28 12.22
C TRP A 61 -8.45 -20.82 12.02
N TYR A 62 -8.66 -20.08 13.12
CA TYR A 62 -9.17 -18.71 13.04
C TYR A 62 -8.19 -17.75 12.33
N PRO A 63 -6.88 -17.75 12.64
CA PRO A 63 -5.92 -16.95 11.89
C PRO A 63 -5.84 -17.32 10.41
N VAL A 64 -5.94 -18.61 10.07
CA VAL A 64 -5.94 -19.08 8.67
C VAL A 64 -7.14 -18.54 7.90
N LEU A 65 -8.32 -18.53 8.52
CA LEU A 65 -9.52 -17.95 7.94
C LEU A 65 -9.37 -16.45 7.73
N LEU A 66 -8.84 -15.72 8.72
CA LEU A 66 -8.60 -14.27 8.59
C LEU A 66 -7.57 -13.93 7.51
N ILE A 67 -6.48 -14.70 7.43
CA ILE A 67 -5.49 -14.62 6.33
C ILE A 67 -6.17 -14.84 4.98
N THR A 68 -7.04 -15.84 4.89
CA THR A 68 -7.77 -16.14 3.65
C THR A 68 -8.70 -14.99 3.27
N VAL A 69 -9.49 -14.49 4.22
CA VAL A 69 -10.39 -13.34 4.03
C VAL A 69 -9.61 -12.10 3.58
N TYR A 70 -8.47 -11.83 4.22
CA TYR A 70 -7.59 -10.72 3.83
C TYR A 70 -7.11 -10.86 2.38
N ASN A 71 -6.57 -12.02 1.99
CA ASN A 71 -6.04 -12.23 0.65
C ASN A 71 -7.13 -12.20 -0.44
N VAL A 72 -8.29 -12.82 -0.17
CA VAL A 72 -9.44 -12.81 -1.10
C VAL A 72 -9.97 -11.39 -1.26
N SER A 73 -10.14 -10.65 -0.17
CA SER A 73 -10.62 -9.26 -0.22
C SER A 73 -9.62 -8.33 -0.90
N ASP A 74 -8.32 -8.49 -0.65
CA ASP A 74 -7.25 -7.76 -1.34
C ASP A 74 -7.25 -8.03 -2.85
N PHE A 75 -7.43 -9.29 -3.25
CA PHE A 75 -7.60 -9.64 -4.66
C PHE A 75 -8.82 -8.95 -5.28
N ILE A 76 -9.99 -9.03 -4.63
CA ILE A 76 -11.21 -8.35 -5.09
C ILE A 76 -10.97 -6.84 -5.21
N GLY A 77 -10.32 -6.22 -4.21
CA GLY A 77 -9.97 -4.80 -4.23
C GLY A 77 -9.11 -4.42 -5.43
N LYS A 78 -8.09 -5.24 -5.75
CA LYS A 78 -7.27 -5.05 -6.95
C LYS A 78 -8.09 -5.23 -8.22
N SER A 79 -8.93 -6.27 -8.31
CA SER A 79 -9.80 -6.53 -9.46
C SER A 79 -10.82 -5.42 -9.71
N LEU A 80 -11.36 -4.79 -8.65
CA LEU A 80 -12.27 -3.66 -8.78
C LEU A 80 -11.64 -2.49 -9.55
N THR A 81 -10.33 -2.27 -9.41
CA THR A 81 -9.64 -1.22 -10.18
C THR A 81 -9.61 -1.47 -11.68
N ALA A 82 -9.84 -2.70 -12.15
CA ALA A 82 -10.00 -2.97 -13.58
C ALA A 82 -11.31 -2.40 -14.13
N THR A 83 -12.33 -2.24 -13.28
CA THR A 83 -13.66 -1.73 -13.68
C THR A 83 -13.85 -0.26 -13.31
N TYR A 84 -13.37 0.16 -12.13
CA TYR A 84 -13.50 1.53 -11.65
C TYR A 84 -12.19 2.00 -11.00
N VAL A 85 -11.52 2.95 -11.67
CA VAL A 85 -10.33 3.63 -11.14
C VAL A 85 -10.75 4.99 -10.60
N LEU A 86 -10.53 5.22 -9.30
CA LEU A 86 -10.75 6.52 -8.68
C LEU A 86 -9.79 7.55 -9.27
N LYS A 87 -10.26 8.42 -10.18
CA LYS A 87 -9.41 9.40 -10.90
C LYS A 87 -8.70 10.45 -10.01
N SER A 88 -9.01 10.54 -8.71
CA SER A 88 -8.45 11.56 -7.83
C SER A 88 -7.43 10.96 -6.86
N ILE A 89 -6.14 11.28 -7.10
CA ILE A 89 -5.03 10.93 -6.20
C ILE A 89 -5.24 11.53 -4.81
N ASN A 90 -5.73 12.78 -4.71
CA ASN A 90 -5.97 13.41 -3.40
C ASN A 90 -6.98 12.63 -2.57
N LYS A 91 -8.07 12.14 -3.18
CA LYS A 91 -9.05 11.29 -2.49
C LYS A 91 -8.44 9.94 -2.10
N ALA A 92 -7.60 9.36 -2.95
CA ALA A 92 -6.88 8.12 -2.63
C ALA A 92 -5.92 8.33 -1.44
N THR A 93 -5.15 9.42 -1.41
CA THR A 93 -4.25 9.76 -0.30
C THR A 93 -5.01 10.01 0.99
N TRP A 94 -6.14 10.72 0.95
CA TRP A 94 -7.01 10.87 2.12
C TRP A 94 -7.55 9.54 2.62
N ALA A 95 -7.94 8.64 1.72
CA ALA A 95 -8.35 7.29 2.08
C ALA A 95 -7.19 6.48 2.70
N CYS A 96 -5.94 6.71 2.29
CA CYS A 96 -4.77 6.11 2.94
C CYS A 96 -4.62 6.58 4.39
N ILE A 97 -4.80 7.87 4.65
CA ILE A 97 -4.76 8.44 6.01
C ILE A 97 -5.90 7.87 6.86
N LEU A 98 -7.10 7.73 6.29
CA LEU A 98 -8.24 7.12 6.98
C LEU A 98 -7.95 5.68 7.43
N ARG A 99 -7.01 4.96 6.79
CA ARG A 99 -6.58 3.63 7.25
C ARG A 99 -5.97 3.66 8.65
N LEU A 100 -5.45 4.80 9.12
CA LEU A 100 -4.98 4.92 10.51
C LEU A 100 -6.10 4.63 11.52
N LEU A 101 -7.37 4.79 11.14
CA LEU A 101 -8.52 4.44 11.97
C LEU A 101 -8.62 2.92 12.24
N PHE A 102 -7.97 2.07 11.43
CA PHE A 102 -7.90 0.65 11.72
C PHE A 102 -7.15 0.37 13.03
N TYR A 103 -6.13 1.15 13.41
CA TYR A 103 -5.42 0.98 14.69
C TYR A 103 -6.38 1.02 15.90
N PRO A 104 -7.13 2.11 16.17
CA PRO A 104 -8.05 2.14 17.31
C PRO A 104 -9.20 1.14 17.17
N LEU A 105 -9.66 0.82 15.95
CA LEU A 105 -10.71 -0.20 15.74
C LEU A 105 -10.25 -1.61 16.13
N PHE A 106 -9.06 -2.03 15.71
CA PHE A 106 -8.49 -3.31 16.10
C PHE A 106 -8.13 -3.34 17.60
N ALA A 107 -7.60 -2.24 18.14
CA ALA A 107 -7.36 -2.11 19.58
C ALA A 107 -8.64 -2.22 20.41
N ALA A 108 -9.74 -1.61 19.94
CA ALA A 108 -11.05 -1.69 20.57
C ALA A 108 -11.69 -3.09 20.45
N CYS A 109 -11.43 -3.85 19.38
CA CYS A 109 -11.88 -5.23 19.29
C CYS A 109 -11.18 -6.15 20.30
N LEU A 110 -9.94 -5.84 20.69
CA LEU A 110 -9.21 -6.59 21.73
C LEU A 110 -9.57 -6.16 23.16
N HIS A 111 -9.48 -4.87 23.45
CA HIS A 111 -9.58 -4.33 24.82
C HIS A 111 -10.99 -3.82 25.15
N GLY A 112 -11.88 -3.79 24.18
CA GLY A 112 -13.22 -3.24 24.33
C GLY A 112 -14.23 -4.18 24.99
N PRO A 113 -15.51 -3.73 25.06
CA PRO A 113 -16.59 -4.49 25.66
C PRO A 113 -16.82 -5.82 24.93
N LYS A 114 -17.32 -6.84 25.66
CA LYS A 114 -17.49 -8.23 25.21
C LYS A 114 -18.21 -8.40 23.85
N TRP A 115 -19.04 -7.43 23.45
CA TRP A 115 -19.72 -7.44 22.16
C TRP A 115 -18.78 -7.22 20.96
N LEU A 116 -17.77 -6.35 21.10
CA LEU A 116 -16.75 -6.10 20.06
C LEU A 116 -15.69 -7.20 20.00
N ARG A 117 -15.55 -7.99 21.07
CA ARG A 117 -14.61 -9.11 21.17
C ARG A 117 -15.13 -10.41 20.52
N THR A 118 -16.14 -10.29 19.67
CA THR A 118 -16.71 -11.41 18.91
C THR A 118 -15.87 -11.65 17.64
N GLU A 119 -15.99 -12.83 17.02
CA GLU A 119 -15.29 -13.18 15.78
C GLU A 119 -15.72 -12.30 14.58
N MET A 120 -17.01 -11.94 14.53
CA MET A 120 -17.60 -11.23 13.38
C MET A 120 -17.01 -9.82 13.14
N PRO A 121 -16.88 -8.93 14.14
CA PRO A 121 -16.23 -7.62 13.96
C PRO A 121 -14.81 -7.72 13.40
N VAL A 122 -14.02 -8.66 13.90
CA VAL A 122 -12.63 -8.85 13.47
C VAL A 122 -12.58 -9.32 12.02
N VAL A 123 -13.40 -10.30 11.63
CA VAL A 123 -13.49 -10.77 10.23
C VAL A 123 -13.89 -9.63 9.29
N VAL A 124 -14.87 -8.81 9.67
CA VAL A 124 -15.31 -7.65 8.88
C VAL A 124 -14.21 -6.60 8.76
N LEU A 125 -13.49 -6.32 9.84
CA LEU A 125 -12.36 -5.39 9.82
C LEU A 125 -11.21 -5.91 8.95
N THR A 126 -10.88 -7.19 9.04
CA THR A 126 -9.85 -7.82 8.19
C THR A 126 -10.24 -7.81 6.72
N PHE A 127 -11.52 -8.05 6.40
CA PHE A 127 -12.05 -7.90 5.06
C PHE A 127 -11.91 -6.46 4.55
N MET A 128 -12.30 -5.47 5.36
CA MET A 128 -12.14 -4.06 5.00
C MET A 128 -10.68 -3.67 4.83
N LEU A 129 -9.79 -4.14 5.71
CA LEU A 129 -8.36 -3.89 5.65
C LEU A 129 -7.75 -4.38 4.34
N GLY A 130 -8.10 -5.62 3.93
CA GLY A 130 -7.65 -6.23 2.68
C GLY A 130 -8.24 -5.56 1.45
N ALA A 131 -9.56 -5.38 1.39
CA ALA A 131 -10.22 -4.73 0.25
C ALA A 131 -9.67 -3.32 -0.02
N THR A 132 -9.51 -2.52 1.03
CA THR A 132 -8.96 -1.16 0.90
C THR A 132 -7.46 -1.17 0.60
N ASN A 133 -6.70 -2.18 1.05
CA ASN A 133 -5.28 -2.34 0.72
C ASN A 133 -5.12 -2.56 -0.79
N GLY A 134 -5.83 -3.55 -1.32
CA GLY A 134 -5.77 -3.91 -2.74
C GLY A 134 -6.24 -2.78 -3.64
N TYR A 135 -7.39 -2.18 -3.33
CA TYR A 135 -7.97 -1.11 -4.14
C TYR A 135 -7.09 0.15 -4.16
N LEU A 136 -6.70 0.68 -2.99
CA LEU A 136 -5.93 1.92 -2.93
C LEU A 136 -4.53 1.77 -3.50
N THR A 137 -3.86 0.63 -3.25
CA THR A 137 -2.55 0.33 -3.84
C THR A 137 -2.65 0.32 -5.36
N SER A 138 -3.60 -0.42 -5.92
CA SER A 138 -3.78 -0.48 -7.37
C SER A 138 -4.08 0.89 -7.98
N VAL A 139 -4.96 1.69 -7.36
CA VAL A 139 -5.27 3.04 -7.83
C VAL A 139 -3.99 3.91 -7.87
N ILE A 140 -3.19 3.91 -6.80
CA ILE A 140 -1.97 4.71 -6.73
C ILE A 140 -0.94 4.23 -7.75
N MET A 141 -0.73 2.92 -7.85
CA MET A 141 0.24 2.32 -8.78
C MET A 141 -0.14 2.54 -10.25
N ILE A 142 -1.43 2.62 -10.57
CA ILE A 142 -1.91 2.87 -11.94
C ILE A 142 -1.86 4.37 -12.29
N LEU A 143 -2.28 5.25 -11.37
CA LEU A 143 -2.43 6.67 -11.66
C LEU A 143 -1.12 7.45 -11.57
N THR A 144 -0.27 7.12 -10.62
CA THR A 144 0.94 7.93 -10.35
C THR A 144 1.89 7.99 -11.55
N PRO A 145 2.22 6.88 -12.25
CA PRO A 145 3.04 6.95 -13.46
C PRO A 145 2.40 7.72 -14.60
N LYS A 146 1.06 7.84 -14.62
CA LYS A 146 0.30 8.62 -15.61
C LYS A 146 0.27 10.13 -15.31
N THR A 147 0.67 10.54 -14.12
CA THR A 147 0.72 11.97 -13.73
C THR A 147 2.07 12.63 -14.01
N VAL A 148 3.10 11.85 -14.31
CA VAL A 148 4.43 12.35 -14.66
C VAL A 148 4.67 12.22 -16.17
N PRO A 149 5.65 12.96 -16.75
CA PRO A 149 6.04 12.78 -18.14
C PRO A 149 6.46 11.34 -18.43
N VAL A 150 6.27 10.88 -19.68
CA VAL A 150 6.58 9.50 -20.09
C VAL A 150 8.03 9.12 -19.81
N SER A 151 8.97 10.07 -19.94
CA SER A 151 10.39 9.88 -19.61
C SER A 151 10.66 9.62 -18.11
N GLU A 152 9.77 10.04 -17.22
CA GLU A 152 9.87 9.85 -15.76
C GLU A 152 8.93 8.74 -15.26
N ALA A 153 8.02 8.23 -16.09
CA ALA A 153 6.96 7.30 -15.70
C ALA A 153 7.52 5.98 -15.13
N GLU A 154 8.51 5.38 -15.80
CA GLU A 154 9.17 4.17 -15.32
C GLU A 154 9.85 4.40 -13.96
N LEU A 155 10.61 5.48 -13.84
CA LEU A 155 11.29 5.84 -12.59
C LEU A 155 10.30 6.11 -11.46
N SER A 156 9.16 6.73 -11.74
CA SER A 156 8.10 6.96 -10.75
C SER A 156 7.50 5.65 -10.23
N ALA A 157 7.31 4.66 -11.09
CA ALA A 157 6.85 3.33 -10.68
C ALA A 157 7.89 2.63 -9.79
N ILE A 158 9.18 2.72 -10.15
CA ILE A 158 10.27 2.19 -9.31
C ILE A 158 10.29 2.86 -7.94
N VAL A 159 10.15 4.19 -7.87
CA VAL A 159 10.06 4.93 -6.60
C VAL A 159 8.91 4.39 -5.74
N LEU A 160 7.71 4.22 -6.30
CA LEU A 160 6.56 3.68 -5.56
C LEU A 160 6.84 2.29 -4.99
N VAL A 161 7.46 1.39 -5.76
CA VAL A 161 7.81 0.04 -5.30
C VAL A 161 8.86 0.07 -4.20
N VAL A 162 9.85 0.96 -4.27
CA VAL A 162 10.86 1.13 -3.22
C VAL A 162 10.20 1.58 -1.91
N PHE A 163 9.31 2.57 -1.96
CA PHE A 163 8.62 3.07 -0.78
C PHE A 163 7.56 2.10 -0.25
N LEU A 164 6.96 1.29 -1.12
CA LEU A 164 6.16 0.13 -0.72
C LEU A 164 7.00 -0.83 0.11
N GLY A 165 8.18 -1.21 -0.38
CA GLY A 165 9.12 -2.08 0.34
C GLY A 165 9.55 -1.49 1.68
N LEU A 166 9.82 -0.19 1.73
CA LEU A 166 10.10 0.52 2.98
C LEU A 166 8.91 0.46 3.95
N GLY A 167 7.69 0.63 3.44
CA GLY A 167 6.47 0.50 4.23
C GLY A 167 6.28 -0.91 4.81
N LEU A 168 6.66 -1.96 4.08
CA LEU A 168 6.66 -3.33 4.60
C LEU A 168 7.63 -3.49 5.78
N VAL A 169 8.85 -2.97 5.64
CA VAL A 169 9.89 -3.04 6.68
C VAL A 169 9.44 -2.27 7.92
N CYS A 170 9.02 -1.01 7.77
CA CYS A 170 8.53 -0.18 8.86
C CYS A 170 7.29 -0.78 9.53
N GLY A 171 6.34 -1.29 8.73
CA GLY A 171 5.13 -1.96 9.22
C GLY A 171 5.45 -3.19 10.06
N SER A 172 6.41 -4.01 9.62
CA SER A 172 6.87 -5.18 10.38
C SER A 172 7.42 -4.78 11.76
N VAL A 173 8.29 -3.76 11.82
CA VAL A 173 8.82 -3.23 13.10
C VAL A 173 7.70 -2.70 14.00
N LEU A 174 6.73 -1.97 13.43
CA LEU A 174 5.58 -1.48 14.18
C LEU A 174 4.64 -2.58 14.64
N GLY A 175 4.61 -3.72 13.95
CA GLY A 175 3.87 -4.91 14.35
C GLY A 175 4.29 -5.45 15.73
N TRP A 176 5.55 -5.30 16.11
CA TRP A 176 6.04 -5.73 17.43
C TRP A 176 5.42 -4.95 18.59
N PHE A 177 5.08 -3.67 18.39
CA PHE A 177 4.43 -2.85 19.42
C PHE A 177 3.02 -3.32 19.79
N TRP A 178 2.43 -4.17 18.97
CA TRP A 178 1.14 -4.77 19.30
C TRP A 178 1.25 -6.02 20.17
N ILE A 179 2.42 -6.66 20.17
CA ILE A 179 2.69 -7.92 20.87
C ILE A 179 3.31 -7.66 22.25
N VAL A 180 4.12 -6.59 22.38
CA VAL A 180 4.72 -6.13 23.64
C VAL A 180 3.71 -5.34 24.47
#